data_AF-A0A699SU75-F1
#
_entry.id   AF-A0A699SU75-F1
#
_cell.length_a   1.000
_cell.length_b   1.000
_cell.length_c   1.000
_cell.angle_alpha   90.00
_cell.angle_beta   90.00
_cell.angle_gamma   90.00
#
_symmetry.space_group_name_H-M   'P 1'
#
loop_
_entity.id
_entity.type
_entity.pdbx_description
1 polymer ?
#
loop_
_entity_poly.entity_id
_entity_poly.type
_entity_poly.pdbx_seq_one_letter_code
_entity_poly.pdbx_strand_id
1 'polypeptide(L)'
;CVGYASQLAERMIRHNGYRTVGFKSQLVQVHPSSVLRTDDEGVFPNYVVYHELISTSHPYMRNVCKVEMEWVTPILQNLEKLNVKIL
;
A
#
# COMPACT_ATOMS: atom_id res chain seq x y z
N CYS A 1 -6.08 8.02 9.52
CA CYS A 1 -6.21 7.29 8.23
C CYS A 1 -7.66 6.93 7.84
N VAL A 2 -8.69 7.37 8.56
CA VAL A 2 -10.08 6.87 8.37
C VAL A 2 -10.63 7.12 6.96
N GLY A 3 -10.31 8.25 6.32
CA GLY A 3 -10.74 8.56 4.95
C GLY A 3 -9.98 7.84 3.83
N TYR A 4 -8.92 7.10 4.14
CA TYR A 4 -8.02 6.47 3.17
C TYR A 4 -7.95 4.94 3.32
N ALA A 5 -8.93 4.33 3.97
CA ALA A 5 -8.90 2.90 4.27
C ALA A 5 -8.81 2.00 3.01
N SER A 6 -9.34 2.46 1.87
CA SER A 6 -9.25 1.77 0.57
C SER A 6 -7.92 2.00 -0.17
N GLN A 7 -7.05 2.86 0.34
CA GLN A 7 -5.78 3.26 -0.29
C GLN A 7 -4.57 2.76 0.52
N LEU A 8 -4.70 1.55 1.07
CA LEU A 8 -3.65 0.85 1.78
C LEU A 8 -2.82 -0.01 0.80
N ALA A 9 -1.52 -0.11 1.03
CA ALA A 9 -0.65 -1.03 0.32
C ALA A 9 0.32 -1.73 1.28
N GLU A 10 0.60 -3.00 0.99
CA GLU A 10 1.49 -3.87 1.75
C GLU A 10 2.79 -4.12 0.96
N ARG A 11 3.93 -4.02 1.63
CA ARG A 11 5.24 -4.27 1.04
C ARG A 11 5.42 -5.77 0.78
N MET A 12 6.00 -6.11 -0.35
CA MET A 12 6.38 -7.48 -0.68
C MET A 12 7.53 -7.94 0.23
N ILE A 13 7.52 -9.22 0.61
CA ILE A 13 8.48 -9.78 1.59
C ILE A 13 9.93 -9.69 1.09
N ARG A 14 10.14 -9.90 -0.22
CA ARG A 14 11.48 -10.04 -0.82
C ARG A 14 12.00 -8.82 -1.56
N HIS A 15 11.19 -7.77 -1.69
CA HIS A 15 11.58 -6.55 -2.40
C HIS A 15 10.71 -5.36 -2.01
N ASN A 16 11.21 -4.15 -2.28
CA ASN A 16 10.56 -2.86 -2.02
C ASN A 16 9.36 -2.53 -2.94
N GLY A 17 8.74 -3.54 -3.54
CA GLY A 17 7.49 -3.40 -4.27
C GLY A 17 6.32 -3.49 -3.31
N TYR A 18 5.19 -2.93 -3.68
CA TYR A 18 3.98 -2.93 -2.89
C TYR A 18 2.83 -3.60 -3.63
N ARG A 19 1.94 -4.23 -2.88
CA ARG A 19 0.66 -4.76 -3.37
C ARG A 19 -0.45 -3.91 -2.77
N THR A 20 -1.29 -3.34 -3.61
CA THR A 20 -2.45 -2.57 -3.12
C THR A 20 -3.46 -3.51 -2.45
N VAL A 21 -3.96 -3.11 -1.30
CA VAL A 21 -4.95 -3.87 -0.52
C VAL A 21 -6.34 -3.46 -1.00
N GLY A 22 -7.18 -4.43 -1.39
CA GLY A 22 -8.56 -4.18 -1.84
C GLY A 22 -8.96 -5.05 -3.02
N PHE A 23 -10.02 -4.63 -3.72
CA PHE A 23 -10.72 -5.42 -4.75
C PHE A 23 -9.84 -5.78 -5.97
N LYS A 24 -9.07 -4.82 -6.50
CA LYS A 24 -8.13 -5.04 -7.62
C LYS A 24 -6.70 -4.84 -7.14
N SER A 25 -6.20 -5.83 -6.40
CA SER A 25 -4.80 -5.86 -5.97
C SER A 25 -3.87 -5.83 -7.19
N GLN A 26 -2.99 -4.84 -7.25
CA GLN A 26 -1.95 -4.72 -8.28
C GLN A 26 -0.59 -4.50 -7.64
N LEU A 27 0.46 -4.95 -8.35
CA LEU A 27 1.84 -4.70 -7.96
C LEU A 27 2.24 -3.30 -8.41
N VAL A 28 2.71 -2.49 -7.47
CA VAL A 28 3.03 -1.07 -7.65
C VAL A 28 4.36 -0.75 -6.98
N GLN A 29 5.02 0.31 -7.42
CA GLN A 29 6.23 0.83 -6.78
C GLN A 29 5.98 2.20 -6.15
N VAL A 30 6.84 2.60 -5.22
CA VAL A 30 6.87 3.97 -4.72
C VAL A 30 7.39 4.87 -5.84
N HIS A 31 6.67 5.95 -6.16
CA HIS A 31 7.11 6.87 -7.22
C HIS A 31 8.49 7.47 -6.88
N PRO A 32 9.41 7.63 -7.86
CA PRO A 32 10.76 8.17 -7.61
C PRO A 32 10.79 9.56 -6.97
N SER A 33 9.73 10.37 -7.16
CA SER A 33 9.61 11.69 -6.51
C SER A 33 9.12 11.63 -5.06
N SER A 34 8.90 10.44 -4.51
CA SER A 34 8.45 10.27 -3.13
C SER A 34 9.57 10.65 -2.16
N VAL A 35 9.18 11.19 -1.01
CA VAL A 35 10.10 11.48 0.11
C VAL A 35 10.12 10.35 1.15
N LEU A 36 9.41 9.25 0.89
CA LEU A 36 9.38 8.08 1.78
C LEU A 36 10.79 7.53 1.95
N ARG A 37 11.25 7.46 3.19
CA ARG A 37 12.58 6.97 3.53
C ARG A 37 12.54 5.46 3.79
N THR A 38 13.61 4.80 3.38
CA THR A 38 13.95 3.47 3.84
C THR A 38 14.62 3.54 5.21
N ASP A 39 14.68 2.43 5.92
CA ASP A 39 15.56 2.25 7.07
C ASP A 39 17.04 2.10 6.63
N ASP A 40 17.91 1.81 7.60
CA ASP A 40 19.36 1.64 7.43
C ASP A 40 19.72 0.46 6.51
N GLU A 41 18.82 -0.52 6.36
CA GLU A 41 18.98 -1.69 5.48
C GLU A 41 18.43 -1.44 4.07
N GLY A 42 17.91 -0.23 3.81
CA GLY A 42 17.34 0.12 2.52
C GLY A 42 15.93 -0.45 2.32
N VAL A 43 15.23 -0.80 3.39
CA VAL A 43 13.90 -1.41 3.34
C VAL A 43 12.83 -0.34 3.60
N PHE A 44 11.81 -0.27 2.73
CA PHE A 44 10.66 0.63 2.97
C PHE A 44 9.74 0.10 4.07
N PRO A 45 8.79 0.85 4.65
CA PRO A 45 7.89 0.33 5.68
C PRO A 45 6.94 -0.79 5.20
N ASN A 46 6.52 -1.67 6.11
CA ASN A 46 5.64 -2.81 5.77
C ASN A 46 4.29 -2.37 5.18
N TYR A 47 3.69 -1.31 5.73
CA TYR A 47 2.41 -0.78 5.27
C TYR A 47 2.51 0.70 5.00
N VAL A 48 1.85 1.10 3.92
CA VAL A 48 1.76 2.51 3.53
C VAL A 48 0.35 2.83 3.08
N VAL A 49 -0.02 4.09 3.26
CA VAL A 49 -1.18 4.69 2.59
C VAL A 49 -0.67 5.55 1.44
N TYR A 50 -1.35 5.49 0.30
CA TYR A 50 -1.08 6.34 -0.86
C TYR A 50 -2.28 7.25 -1.15
N HIS A 51 -2.07 8.31 -1.93
CA HIS A 51 -3.17 9.17 -2.39
C HIS A 51 -3.57 8.87 -3.85
N GLU A 52 -2.57 8.59 -4.69
CA GLU A 52 -2.77 8.43 -6.13
C GLU A 52 -2.04 7.19 -6.64
N LEU A 53 -2.64 6.58 -7.66
CA LEU A 53 -2.01 5.56 -8.49
C LEU A 53 -1.78 6.12 -9.89
N ILE A 54 -0.52 6.18 -10.29
CA ILE A 54 -0.11 6.62 -11.61
C ILE A 54 0.00 5.38 -12.49
N SER A 55 -0.92 5.25 -13.45
CA SER A 55 -0.90 4.16 -14.41
C SER A 55 0.10 4.46 -15.52
N THR A 56 1.19 3.70 -15.54
CA THR A 56 2.20 3.71 -16.62
C THR A 56 2.54 2.26 -16.98
N SER A 57 3.60 2.03 -17.78
CA SER A 57 4.15 0.67 -17.98
C SER A 57 4.57 0.02 -16.65
N HIS A 58 4.98 0.83 -15.67
CA HIS A 58 5.22 0.42 -14.28
C HIS A 58 4.32 1.27 -13.35
N PRO A 59 3.27 0.70 -12.75
CA PRO A 59 2.39 1.46 -11.88
C PRO A 59 3.11 2.02 -10.63
N TYR A 60 2.87 3.30 -10.32
CA TYR A 60 3.47 3.97 -9.17
C TYR A 60 2.43 4.51 -8.19
N MET A 61 2.77 4.50 -6.91
CA MET A 61 2.03 5.21 -5.85
C MET A 61 2.65 6.59 -5.60
N ARG A 62 1.81 7.63 -5.49
CA ARG A 62 2.22 9.00 -5.14
C ARG A 62 1.63 9.43 -3.80
N ASN A 63 2.31 10.37 -3.15
CA ASN A 63 1.99 10.90 -1.82
C ASN A 63 1.82 9.77 -0.79
N VAL A 64 2.90 9.03 -0.59
CA VAL A 64 2.94 7.81 0.20
C VAL A 64 3.38 8.12 1.64
N CYS A 65 2.69 7.54 2.62
CA CYS A 65 3.02 7.69 4.04
C CYS A 65 3.05 6.33 4.75
N LYS A 66 4.04 6.14 5.65
CA LYS A 66 4.09 4.98 6.55
C LYS A 66 2.85 4.95 7.43
N VAL A 67 2.32 3.75 7.66
CA VAL A 67 1.31 3.52 8.71
C VAL A 67 1.73 2.36 9.60
N GLU A 68 1.36 2.45 10.89
CA GLU A 68 1.64 1.41 11.86
C GLU A 68 0.60 0.28 11.80
N MET A 69 1.03 -0.93 12.18
CA MET A 69 0.20 -2.14 12.11
C MET A 69 -1.13 -1.98 12.86
N GLU A 70 -1.13 -1.35 14.04
CA GLU A 70 -2.30 -1.15 14.88
C GLU A 70 -3.46 -0.45 14.15
N TRP A 71 -3.14 0.43 13.19
CA TRP A 71 -4.14 1.15 12.39
C TRP A 71 -4.58 0.37 11.16
N VAL A 72 -3.75 -0.58 10.73
CA VAL A 72 -3.98 -1.42 9.55
C VAL A 72 -4.84 -2.64 9.89
N THR A 73 -4.61 -3.28 11.04
CA THR A 73 -5.29 -4.52 11.43
C THR A 73 -6.82 -4.43 11.36
N PRO A 74 -7.48 -3.37 11.90
CA PRO A 74 -8.94 -3.25 11.81
C PRO A 74 -9.44 -3.14 10.36
N ILE A 75 -8.67 -2.51 9.47
CA ILE A 75 -9.02 -2.35 8.06
C ILE A 75 -8.94 -3.70 7.34
N LEU A 76 -7.85 -4.45 7.54
CA LEU A 76 -7.69 -5.79 6.97
C LEU A 76 -8.80 -6.74 7.42
N GLN A 77 -9.11 -6.76 8.71
CA GLN A 77 -10.20 -7.57 9.27
C GLN A 77 -11.57 -7.21 8.68
N ASN A 78 -11.81 -5.94 8.36
CA ASN A 78 -13.04 -5.51 7.70
C ASN A 78 -13.07 -5.92 6.22
N LEU A 79 -11.92 -5.89 5.54
CA LEU A 79 -11.81 -6.32 4.14
C LEU A 79 -11.95 -7.84 3.97
N GLU A 80 -11.42 -8.64 4.91
CA GLU A 80 -11.58 -10.11 4.89
C GLU A 80 -13.04 -10.56 5.00
N LYS A 81 -13.87 -9.79 5.72
CA LYS A 81 -15.31 -10.04 5.84
C LYS A 81 -16.07 -9.72 4.55
N LEU A 82 -15.48 -8.97 3.62
CA LEU A 82 -16.07 -8.62 2.34
C LEU A 82 -15.72 -9.69 1.31
N ASN A 83 -16.74 -10.25 0.66
CA ASN A 83 -16.56 -11.28 -0.34
C ASN A 83 -16.15 -10.66 -1.69
N VAL A 84 -14.90 -10.20 -1.79
CA VAL A 84 -14.33 -9.52 -2.96
C VAL A 84 -14.22 -10.40 -4.22
N LYS A 85 -14.60 -11.68 -4.17
CA LYS A 85 -14.61 -12.59 -5.32
C LYS A 85 -15.94 -12.63 -6.09
N ILE A 86 -17.00 -12.00 -5.59
CA ILE A 86 -18.38 -12.14 -6.10
C ILE A 86 -18.88 -10.92 -6.91
N LEU A 87 -18.06 -9.88 -7.04
CA LEU A 87 -18.33 -8.71 -7.89
C LEU A 87 -17.36 -8.68 -9.08
#